data_AF-A0A2R6M3Y1-F1
#
_entry.id   AF-A0A2R6M3Y1-F1
#
_cell.length_a   1.000
_cell.length_b   1.000
_cell.length_c   1.000
_cell.angle_alpha   90.00
_cell.angle_beta   90.00
_cell.angle_gamma   90.00
#
_symmetry.space_group_name_H-M   'P 1'
#
loop_
_entity.id
_entity.type
_entity.pdbx_description
1 polymer ?
#
loop_
_entity_poly.entity_id
_entity_poly.type
_entity_poly.pdbx_seq_one_letter_code
_entity_poly.pdbx_strand_id
1 'polypeptide(L)'
;ETAIRILPDEGLTAVLGSDYTGEAKKSVLRLFMYHAKRKGGLGLHAGSKRVCLRADDAESDSGEADLEEVGQVFLGLSATGKSTLTAHGLWLDDPEEATMLQDDVCALLPDGTVAGSEGNGLYVKTIGLDDDEQPALYRAVTDESAVLENVDVADDGSVDFDSDRHTSNGRAVIERDELTSAGEDIDLGGVDQVFFITRNPTMPPVTKLSPEEAAAAFMLGESIQTSAGDPSKAGESIRVVGTNPFIIGSKGEEGNRFRDLVANLDVDCFVINTGHLGDGAKDIEVEHSVTILREIARGTVEWTDDEATGLTVPSEVPGMDVSEFAVADHVENLDEQLATLRTERRTHLDTFEDLADEIRDAVY
;
A
#
# COMPACT_ATOMS: atom_id res chain seq x y z
N GLU A 1 -21.27 9.16 26.32
CA GLU A 1 -19.91 9.62 25.99
C GLU A 1 -19.29 8.54 25.13
N THR A 2 -18.70 8.91 24.00
CA THR A 2 -17.93 7.98 23.16
C THR A 2 -16.49 8.00 23.63
N ALA A 3 -15.92 6.83 23.94
CA ALA A 3 -14.58 6.71 24.49
C ALA A 3 -13.90 5.42 24.05
N ILE A 4 -12.70 5.54 23.51
CA ILE A 4 -11.79 4.43 23.23
C ILE A 4 -10.65 4.51 24.24
N ARG A 5 -10.46 3.48 25.06
CA ARG A 5 -9.44 3.43 26.11
C ARG A 5 -8.54 2.22 25.88
N ILE A 6 -7.23 2.46 25.91
CA ILE A 6 -6.23 1.52 25.41
C ILE A 6 -5.19 1.29 26.51
N LEU A 7 -4.97 0.02 26.87
CA LEU A 7 -3.95 -0.43 27.80
C LEU A 7 -3.11 -1.49 27.07
N PRO A 8 -2.16 -1.08 26.21
CA PRO A 8 -1.48 -2.00 25.29
C PRO A 8 -0.60 -3.00 26.03
N ASP A 9 0.01 -2.61 27.16
CA ASP A 9 0.78 -3.52 28.01
C ASP A 9 -0.07 -4.61 28.68
N GLU A 10 -1.37 -4.34 28.88
CA GLU A 10 -2.34 -5.29 29.44
C GLU A 10 -3.07 -6.09 28.35
N GLY A 11 -2.85 -5.77 27.06
CA GLY A 11 -3.58 -6.36 25.95
C GLY A 11 -5.08 -6.01 25.92
N LEU A 12 -5.46 -4.88 26.53
CA LEU A 12 -6.87 -4.49 26.69
C LEU A 12 -7.19 -3.21 25.91
N THR A 13 -8.29 -3.26 25.16
CA THR A 13 -8.95 -2.05 24.63
C THR A 13 -10.43 -2.08 24.99
N ALA A 14 -10.96 -0.97 25.48
CA ALA A 14 -12.38 -0.78 25.75
C ALA A 14 -12.95 0.27 24.77
N VAL A 15 -13.96 -0.13 24.01
CA VAL A 15 -14.75 0.74 23.12
C VAL A 15 -16.10 1.00 23.78
N LEU A 16 -16.39 2.27 24.09
CA LEU A 16 -17.60 2.68 24.80
C LEU A 16 -18.38 3.68 23.95
N GLY A 17 -19.67 3.44 23.76
CA GLY A 17 -20.58 4.40 23.12
C GLY A 17 -20.36 4.59 21.61
N SER A 18 -19.69 3.66 20.95
CA SER A 18 -19.61 3.53 19.49
C SER A 18 -20.18 2.18 19.09
N ASP A 19 -21.03 2.16 18.06
CA ASP A 19 -21.53 0.97 17.36
C ASP A 19 -20.78 0.73 16.04
N TYR A 20 -19.81 1.58 15.69
CA TYR A 20 -18.96 1.40 14.51
C TYR A 20 -17.99 0.23 14.70
N THR A 21 -18.15 -0.81 13.87
CA THR A 21 -17.37 -2.05 13.94
C THR A 21 -15.88 -1.81 13.68
N GLY A 22 -15.56 -0.77 12.92
CA GLY A 22 -14.18 -0.36 12.67
C GLY A 22 -13.38 -0.05 13.94
N GLU A 23 -14.01 0.39 15.03
CA GLU A 23 -13.31 0.61 16.30
C GLU A 23 -12.80 -0.70 16.90
N ALA A 24 -13.60 -1.77 16.83
CA ALA A 24 -13.21 -3.09 17.30
C ALA A 24 -12.06 -3.65 16.43
N LYS A 25 -12.20 -3.58 15.10
CA LYS A 25 -11.16 -3.99 14.14
C LYS A 25 -9.84 -3.27 14.43
N LYS A 26 -9.81 -1.94 14.37
CA LYS A 26 -8.58 -1.15 14.53
C LYS A 26 -7.96 -1.29 15.92
N SER A 27 -8.75 -1.59 16.95
CA SER A 27 -8.23 -1.88 18.29
C SER A 27 -7.39 -3.15 18.34
N VAL A 28 -7.83 -4.22 17.68
CA VAL A 28 -7.08 -5.49 17.57
C VAL A 28 -5.83 -5.28 16.72
N LEU A 29 -5.97 -4.64 15.55
CA LEU A 29 -4.84 -4.40 14.64
C LEU A 29 -3.73 -3.57 15.30
N ARG A 30 -4.10 -2.54 16.07
CA ARG A 30 -3.12 -1.76 16.84
C ARG A 30 -2.34 -2.62 17.83
N LEU A 31 -3.03 -3.51 18.55
CA LEU A 31 -2.39 -4.39 19.52
C LEU A 31 -1.47 -5.42 18.83
N PHE A 32 -1.91 -5.95 17.69
CA PHE A 32 -1.10 -6.81 16.82
C PHE A 32 0.22 -6.13 16.42
N MET A 33 0.14 -4.91 15.87
CA MET A 33 1.32 -4.13 15.48
C MET A 33 2.25 -3.83 16.67
N TYR A 34 1.68 -3.51 17.83
CA TYR A 34 2.44 -3.30 19.07
C TYR A 34 3.19 -4.57 19.51
N HIS A 35 2.58 -5.75 19.41
CA HIS A 35 3.25 -7.01 19.72
C HIS A 35 4.33 -7.36 18.70
N ALA A 36 4.12 -7.11 17.42
CA ALA A 36 5.14 -7.27 16.39
C ALA A 36 6.38 -6.41 16.72
N LYS A 37 6.17 -5.13 17.05
CA LYS A 37 7.24 -4.23 17.49
C LYS A 37 8.03 -4.77 18.69
N ARG A 38 7.35 -5.32 19.71
CA ARG A 38 8.00 -5.93 20.88
C ARG A 38 8.83 -7.18 20.56
N LYS A 39 8.57 -7.84 19.42
CA LYS A 39 9.38 -8.95 18.90
C LYS A 39 10.51 -8.48 17.98
N GLY A 40 10.72 -7.17 17.87
CA GLY A 40 11.66 -6.58 16.92
C GLY A 40 11.11 -6.49 15.50
N GLY A 41 9.88 -6.90 15.21
CA GLY A 41 9.27 -6.62 13.92
C GLY A 41 8.78 -5.17 13.81
N LEU A 42 7.96 -4.92 12.80
CA LEU A 42 7.28 -3.65 12.61
C LEU A 42 5.88 -3.90 12.06
N GLY A 43 4.86 -3.30 12.69
CA GLY A 43 3.51 -3.32 12.16
C GLY A 43 3.33 -2.33 11.01
N LEU A 44 2.79 -2.78 9.90
CA LEU A 44 2.60 -2.01 8.68
C LEU A 44 1.11 -1.90 8.36
N HIS A 45 0.63 -0.68 8.08
CA HIS A 45 -0.69 -0.47 7.50
C HIS A 45 -0.59 -0.67 5.98
N ALA A 46 -0.39 -1.93 5.57
CA ALA A 46 -0.04 -2.32 4.23
C ALA A 46 -0.85 -3.51 3.73
N GLY A 47 -1.04 -3.57 2.41
CA GLY A 47 -1.41 -4.81 1.74
C GLY A 47 -0.18 -5.71 1.56
N SER A 48 -0.38 -7.02 1.45
CA SER A 48 0.67 -7.98 1.10
C SER A 48 0.19 -8.91 -0.01
N LYS A 49 1.11 -9.29 -0.89
CA LYS A 49 0.86 -10.11 -2.08
C LYS A 49 2.02 -11.09 -2.26
N ARG A 50 1.69 -12.33 -2.63
CA ARG A 50 2.62 -13.33 -3.14
C ARG A 50 2.51 -13.39 -4.66
N VAL A 51 3.63 -13.32 -5.36
CA VAL A 51 3.70 -13.49 -6.81
C VAL A 51 4.51 -14.75 -7.11
N CYS A 52 3.93 -15.71 -7.81
CA CYS A 52 4.60 -16.95 -8.22
C CYS A 52 4.95 -16.83 -9.70
N LEU A 53 6.24 -16.82 -10.04
CA LEU A 53 6.75 -16.66 -11.40
C LEU A 53 7.54 -17.89 -11.82
N ARG A 54 7.61 -18.18 -13.12
CA ARG A 54 8.52 -19.23 -13.61
C ARG A 54 9.97 -18.83 -13.36
N ALA A 55 10.76 -19.75 -12.84
CA ALA A 55 12.20 -19.55 -12.70
C ALA A 55 12.88 -19.43 -14.08
N ASP A 56 13.84 -18.52 -14.22
CA ASP A 56 14.53 -18.25 -15.49
C ASP A 56 15.33 -19.47 -16.01
N ASP A 57 15.75 -20.37 -15.12
CA ASP A 57 16.61 -21.53 -15.43
C ASP A 57 15.86 -22.88 -15.51
N ALA A 58 14.52 -22.87 -15.59
CA ALA A 58 13.71 -24.09 -15.53
C ALA A 58 13.74 -24.93 -16.83
N GLU A 59 14.82 -25.68 -17.09
CA GLU A 59 14.70 -26.99 -17.75
C GLU A 59 14.11 -27.99 -16.73
N SER A 60 12.79 -27.94 -16.55
CA SER A 60 12.10 -28.91 -15.70
C SER A 60 12.19 -30.32 -16.31
N ASP A 61 13.03 -31.16 -15.71
CA ASP A 61 13.11 -32.61 -15.98
C ASP A 61 11.82 -33.35 -15.54
N SER A 62 10.95 -32.72 -14.74
CA SER A 62 9.74 -33.30 -14.14
C SER A 62 8.44 -32.98 -14.89
N GLY A 63 8.45 -32.00 -15.79
CA GLY A 63 7.25 -31.51 -16.49
C GLY A 63 6.33 -30.61 -15.64
N GLU A 64 6.69 -30.33 -14.39
CA GLU A 64 6.08 -29.29 -13.54
C GLU A 64 6.93 -28.02 -13.63
N ALA A 65 6.30 -26.85 -13.78
CA ALA A 65 7.05 -25.59 -13.84
C ALA A 65 7.69 -25.31 -12.47
N ASP A 66 9.01 -25.08 -12.45
CA ASP A 66 9.67 -24.54 -11.26
C ASP A 66 9.22 -23.09 -11.09
N LEU A 67 8.56 -22.80 -9.97
CA LEU A 67 8.05 -21.48 -9.63
C LEU A 67 8.86 -20.87 -8.48
N GLU A 68 9.19 -19.60 -8.61
CA GLU A 68 9.80 -18.78 -7.58
C GLU A 68 8.76 -17.79 -7.02
N GLU A 69 8.77 -17.63 -5.71
CA GLU A 69 7.89 -16.70 -5.01
C GLU A 69 8.59 -15.35 -4.83
N VAL A 70 7.89 -14.27 -5.17
CA VAL A 70 8.28 -12.89 -4.90
C VAL A 70 7.23 -12.25 -3.99
N GLY A 71 7.66 -11.85 -2.80
CA GLY A 71 6.82 -11.23 -1.79
C GLY A 71 6.76 -9.71 -1.91
N GLN A 72 5.55 -9.16 -2.06
CA GLN A 72 5.33 -7.72 -2.23
C GLN A 72 4.49 -7.14 -1.10
N VAL A 73 4.87 -5.96 -0.61
CA VAL A 73 4.14 -5.18 0.41
C VAL A 73 3.79 -3.80 -0.12
N PHE A 74 2.55 -3.36 0.07
CA PHE A 74 2.03 -2.11 -0.49
C PHE A 74 1.56 -1.15 0.62
N LEU A 75 2.27 -0.05 0.79
CA LEU A 75 1.89 1.06 1.68
C LEU A 75 1.24 2.18 0.87
N GLY A 76 0.20 2.79 1.40
CA GLY A 76 -0.51 3.84 0.68
C GLY A 76 -1.66 4.40 1.49
N LEU A 77 -1.92 5.69 1.33
CA LEU A 77 -3.08 6.34 1.93
C LEU A 77 -4.38 5.86 1.26
N SER A 78 -5.52 6.15 1.90
CA SER A 78 -6.82 5.84 1.32
C SER A 78 -6.98 6.49 -0.06
N ALA A 79 -7.58 5.77 -1.00
CA ALA A 79 -7.83 6.23 -2.37
C ALA A 79 -6.58 6.56 -3.21
N THR A 80 -5.42 5.99 -2.88
CA THR A 80 -4.22 6.00 -3.75
C THR A 80 -4.10 4.78 -4.65
N GLY A 81 -5.01 3.80 -4.56
CA GLY A 81 -4.97 2.57 -5.36
C GLY A 81 -4.31 1.37 -4.67
N LYS A 82 -4.00 1.45 -3.36
CA LYS A 82 -3.43 0.34 -2.56
C LYS A 82 -4.19 -0.97 -2.74
N SER A 83 -5.50 -0.98 -2.46
CA SER A 83 -6.31 -2.20 -2.56
C SER A 83 -6.36 -2.74 -3.98
N THR A 84 -6.47 -1.86 -4.98
CA THR A 84 -6.45 -2.22 -6.40
C THR A 84 -5.16 -2.94 -6.77
N LEU A 85 -3.99 -2.35 -6.48
CA LEU A 85 -2.70 -2.97 -6.82
C LEU A 85 -2.44 -4.25 -6.02
N THR A 86 -2.82 -4.27 -4.74
CA THR A 86 -2.65 -5.46 -3.88
C THR A 86 -3.49 -6.64 -4.38
N ALA A 87 -4.72 -6.40 -4.83
CA ALA A 87 -5.63 -7.45 -5.32
C ALA A 87 -5.46 -7.82 -6.80
N HIS A 88 -4.74 -7.02 -7.59
CA HIS A 88 -4.61 -7.26 -9.03
C HIS A 88 -3.73 -8.49 -9.35
N GLY A 89 -4.18 -9.37 -10.24
CA GLY A 89 -3.48 -10.61 -10.63
C GLY A 89 -2.28 -10.43 -11.57
N LEU A 90 -1.77 -9.20 -11.71
CA LEU A 90 -0.64 -8.81 -12.57
C LEU A 90 -0.70 -9.26 -14.06
N TRP A 91 -1.87 -9.69 -14.54
CA TRP A 91 -2.04 -10.28 -15.88
C TRP A 91 -1.02 -11.38 -16.19
N LEU A 92 -0.78 -12.22 -15.19
CA LEU A 92 0.05 -13.41 -15.33
C LEU A 92 -0.76 -14.53 -15.99
N ASP A 93 -0.05 -15.37 -16.74
CA ASP A 93 -0.62 -16.55 -17.40
C ASP A 93 -0.23 -17.82 -16.63
N ASP A 94 -1.13 -18.81 -16.61
CA ASP A 94 -0.89 -20.09 -15.94
C ASP A 94 0.48 -20.71 -16.32
N PRO A 95 1.22 -21.27 -15.35
CA PRO A 95 0.88 -21.44 -13.94
C PRO A 95 1.39 -20.30 -13.04
N GLU A 96 1.71 -19.12 -13.60
CA GLU A 96 2.12 -17.96 -12.80
C GLU A 96 0.89 -17.29 -12.20
N GLU A 97 0.99 -16.84 -10.96
CA GLU A 97 -0.14 -16.27 -10.22
C GLU A 97 0.29 -15.13 -9.31
N ALA A 98 -0.66 -14.25 -8.98
CA ALA A 98 -0.47 -13.18 -8.02
C ALA A 98 -1.65 -13.14 -7.06
N THR A 99 -1.35 -13.34 -5.78
CA THR A 99 -2.34 -13.68 -4.74
C THR A 99 -2.23 -12.70 -3.59
N MET A 100 -3.33 -12.01 -3.26
CA MET A 100 -3.38 -11.11 -2.10
C MET A 100 -3.41 -11.93 -0.81
N LEU A 101 -2.54 -11.59 0.14
CA LEU A 101 -2.45 -12.22 1.46
C LEU A 101 -3.11 -11.36 2.54
N GLN A 102 -2.93 -10.04 2.50
CA GLN A 102 -3.63 -9.07 3.36
C GLN A 102 -3.96 -7.80 2.58
N ASP A 103 -5.04 -7.11 2.92
CA ASP A 103 -5.43 -5.84 2.30
C ASP A 103 -5.14 -4.61 3.18
N ASP A 104 -5.12 -4.79 4.51
CA ASP A 104 -5.11 -3.67 5.46
C ASP A 104 -3.88 -3.62 6.38
N VAL A 105 -3.64 -4.62 7.23
CA VAL A 105 -2.52 -4.60 8.18
C VAL A 105 -1.74 -5.92 8.16
N CYS A 106 -0.42 -5.80 8.20
CA CYS A 106 0.50 -6.92 8.36
C CYS A 106 1.68 -6.51 9.26
N ALA A 107 2.60 -7.42 9.53
CA ALA A 107 3.81 -7.12 10.30
C ALA A 107 5.05 -7.75 9.67
N LEU A 108 6.03 -6.91 9.31
CA LEU A 108 7.34 -7.35 8.86
C LEU A 108 8.18 -7.80 10.06
N LEU A 109 8.62 -9.05 10.06
CA LEU A 109 9.43 -9.64 11.12
C LEU A 109 10.92 -9.67 10.76
N PRO A 110 11.83 -9.78 11.75
CA PRO A 110 13.27 -9.77 11.50
C PRO A 110 13.82 -10.94 10.67
N ASP A 111 13.04 -12.00 10.49
CA ASP A 111 13.37 -13.18 9.69
C ASP A 111 12.86 -13.06 8.23
N GLY A 112 12.25 -11.94 7.86
CA GLY A 112 11.75 -11.68 6.51
C GLY A 112 10.28 -12.03 6.31
N THR A 113 9.68 -12.79 7.22
CA THR A 113 8.24 -13.13 7.13
C THR A 113 7.38 -11.89 7.35
N VAL A 114 6.30 -11.77 6.57
CA VAL A 114 5.25 -10.76 6.78
C VAL A 114 4.02 -11.45 7.34
N ALA A 115 3.80 -11.30 8.64
CA ALA A 115 2.67 -11.91 9.32
C ALA A 115 1.37 -11.15 9.03
N GLY A 116 0.32 -11.86 8.66
CA GLY A 116 -1.03 -11.34 8.48
C GLY A 116 -1.73 -11.07 9.81
N SER A 117 -2.68 -10.15 9.80
CA SER A 117 -3.42 -9.74 11.00
C SER A 117 -4.88 -10.19 11.00
N GLU A 118 -5.47 -10.33 9.81
CA GLU A 118 -6.87 -10.69 9.62
C GLU A 118 -6.94 -12.08 8.96
N GLY A 119 -7.68 -13.00 9.59
CA GLY A 119 -7.79 -14.40 9.16
C GLY A 119 -8.80 -14.58 8.02
N ASN A 120 -10.02 -15.00 8.38
CA ASN A 120 -11.02 -15.46 7.40
C ASN A 120 -11.88 -14.33 6.80
N GLY A 121 -11.65 -13.07 7.18
CA GLY A 121 -12.54 -11.97 6.80
C GLY A 121 -11.78 -10.75 6.33
N LEU A 122 -12.41 -9.98 5.46
CA LEU A 122 -11.92 -8.70 4.95
C LEU A 122 -12.93 -7.61 5.29
N TYR A 123 -12.46 -6.37 5.52
CA TYR A 123 -13.32 -5.23 5.85
C TYR A 123 -13.26 -4.16 4.75
N VAL A 124 -14.12 -4.31 3.77
CA VAL A 124 -14.05 -3.58 2.49
C VAL A 124 -14.96 -2.36 2.49
N LYS A 125 -14.65 -1.39 1.65
CA LYS A 125 -15.49 -0.21 1.41
C LYS A 125 -16.51 -0.55 0.34
N THR A 126 -17.76 -0.11 0.51
CA THR A 126 -18.86 -0.45 -0.41
C THR A 126 -19.33 0.70 -1.29
N ILE A 127 -18.94 1.95 -0.99
CA ILE A 127 -19.38 3.11 -1.78
C ILE A 127 -18.83 3.00 -3.22
N GLY A 128 -19.71 3.19 -4.22
CA GLY A 128 -19.37 3.10 -5.64
C GLY A 128 -18.98 1.69 -6.08
N LEU A 129 -19.42 0.65 -5.37
CA LEU A 129 -19.19 -0.73 -5.78
C LEU A 129 -20.14 -1.11 -6.92
N ASP A 130 -19.57 -1.53 -8.04
CA ASP A 130 -20.29 -1.85 -9.28
C ASP A 130 -19.84 -3.21 -9.82
N ASP A 131 -20.78 -4.00 -10.37
CA ASP A 131 -20.52 -5.36 -10.87
C ASP A 131 -19.75 -5.36 -12.20
N ASP A 132 -19.91 -4.32 -13.04
CA ASP A 132 -19.18 -4.22 -14.30
C ASP A 132 -17.72 -3.82 -14.06
N GLU A 133 -17.46 -2.94 -13.08
CA GLU A 133 -16.10 -2.47 -12.75
C GLU A 133 -15.36 -3.40 -11.77
N GLN A 134 -16.04 -3.96 -10.77
CA GLN A 134 -15.44 -4.71 -9.66
C GLN A 134 -16.19 -6.04 -9.38
N PRO A 135 -16.36 -6.93 -10.37
CA PRO A 135 -17.25 -8.10 -10.28
C PRO A 135 -16.91 -9.05 -9.13
N ALA A 136 -15.63 -9.29 -8.85
CA ALA A 136 -15.22 -10.19 -7.78
C ALA A 136 -15.60 -9.65 -6.39
N LEU A 137 -15.36 -8.35 -6.16
CA LEU A 137 -15.69 -7.70 -4.90
C LEU A 137 -17.21 -7.51 -4.76
N TYR A 138 -17.91 -7.16 -5.85
CA TYR A 138 -19.38 -7.06 -5.87
C TYR A 138 -20.02 -8.39 -5.45
N ARG A 139 -19.57 -9.51 -6.03
CA ARG A 139 -20.04 -10.86 -5.65
C ARG A 139 -19.78 -11.16 -4.17
N ALA A 140 -18.57 -10.92 -3.68
CA ALA A 140 -18.23 -11.16 -2.29
C ALA A 140 -19.07 -10.31 -1.31
N VAL A 141 -19.37 -9.07 -1.65
CA VAL A 141 -20.18 -8.15 -0.83
C VAL A 141 -21.68 -8.46 -0.90
N THR A 142 -22.14 -9.10 -1.97
CA THR A 142 -23.55 -9.50 -2.17
C THR A 142 -23.84 -10.96 -1.82
N ASP A 143 -22.82 -11.71 -1.39
CA ASP A 143 -22.96 -13.07 -0.88
C ASP A 143 -23.75 -13.11 0.44
N GLU A 144 -24.40 -14.24 0.73
CA GLU A 144 -25.22 -14.43 1.93
C GLU A 144 -24.43 -14.40 3.24
N SER A 145 -23.12 -14.63 3.19
CA SER A 145 -22.21 -14.53 4.34
C SER A 145 -21.84 -13.09 4.71
N ALA A 146 -22.03 -12.13 3.80
CA ALA A 146 -21.57 -10.76 3.98
C ALA A 146 -22.38 -10.00 5.04
N VAL A 147 -21.70 -9.15 5.81
CA VAL A 147 -22.33 -8.25 6.80
C VAL A 147 -22.09 -6.81 6.38
N LEU A 148 -23.16 -6.13 5.99
CA LEU A 148 -23.13 -4.73 5.54
C LEU A 148 -23.35 -3.75 6.69
N GLU A 149 -22.59 -2.66 6.69
CA GLU A 149 -22.65 -1.58 7.67
C GLU A 149 -22.91 -0.23 6.99
N ASN A 150 -24.01 0.43 7.35
CA ASN A 150 -24.40 1.76 6.89
C ASN A 150 -24.57 1.93 5.36
N VAL A 151 -25.07 0.90 4.67
CA VAL A 151 -25.49 0.95 3.25
C VAL A 151 -26.97 1.31 3.12
N ASP A 152 -27.39 1.85 1.96
CA ASP A 152 -28.80 2.13 1.68
C ASP A 152 -29.49 0.87 1.11
N VAL A 153 -30.60 0.47 1.72
CA VAL A 153 -31.31 -0.77 1.38
C VAL A 153 -32.75 -0.45 1.05
N ALA A 154 -33.19 -0.87 -0.13
CA ALA A 154 -34.56 -0.69 -0.60
C ALA A 154 -35.53 -1.71 0.04
N ASP A 155 -36.83 -1.46 -0.11
CA ASP A 155 -37.89 -2.32 0.45
C ASP A 155 -37.88 -3.76 -0.10
N ASP A 156 -37.30 -3.97 -1.29
CA ASP A 156 -37.13 -5.28 -1.91
C ASP A 156 -35.83 -6.00 -1.52
N GLY A 157 -35.01 -5.37 -0.66
CA GLY A 157 -33.73 -5.89 -0.19
C GLY A 157 -32.53 -5.58 -1.10
N SER A 158 -32.74 -4.91 -2.24
CA SER A 158 -31.62 -4.42 -3.05
C SER A 158 -30.82 -3.36 -2.32
N VAL A 159 -29.50 -3.38 -2.50
CA VAL A 159 -28.56 -2.43 -1.90
C VAL A 159 -28.12 -1.44 -2.95
N ASP A 160 -28.20 -0.15 -2.63
CA ASP A 160 -27.68 0.93 -3.47
C ASP A 160 -26.29 1.32 -2.95
N PHE A 161 -25.25 0.81 -3.64
CA PHE A 161 -23.86 1.09 -3.30
C PHE A 161 -23.37 2.47 -3.73
N ASP A 162 -24.13 3.21 -4.55
CA ASP A 162 -23.80 4.60 -4.90
C ASP A 162 -24.38 5.60 -3.89
N SER A 163 -25.38 5.19 -3.10
CA SER A 163 -26.03 6.05 -2.11
C SER A 163 -25.12 6.36 -0.92
N ASP A 164 -24.84 7.65 -0.70
CA ASP A 164 -24.16 8.17 0.49
C ASP A 164 -25.14 8.63 1.59
N ARG A 165 -26.43 8.28 1.46
CA ARG A 165 -27.53 8.73 2.33
C ARG A 165 -27.23 8.60 3.82
N HIS A 166 -26.55 7.53 4.20
CA HIS A 166 -26.10 7.29 5.58
C HIS A 166 -24.66 7.78 5.79
N THR A 167 -23.76 7.42 4.88
CA THR A 167 -22.35 7.80 4.90
C THR A 167 -21.66 7.42 3.59
N SER A 168 -20.60 8.13 3.21
CA SER A 168 -19.69 7.71 2.15
C SER A 168 -18.67 6.65 2.61
N ASN A 169 -18.73 6.24 3.88
CA ASN A 169 -17.92 5.17 4.46
C ASN A 169 -18.76 3.91 4.73
N GLY A 170 -19.63 3.53 3.80
CA GLY A 170 -20.30 2.23 3.83
C GLY A 170 -19.26 1.09 3.83
N ARG A 171 -19.50 0.04 4.60
CA ARG A 171 -18.57 -1.08 4.80
C ARG A 171 -19.25 -2.42 4.66
N ALA A 172 -18.45 -3.43 4.34
CA ALA A 172 -18.85 -4.82 4.40
C ALA A 172 -17.75 -5.65 5.09
N VAL A 173 -18.15 -6.59 5.93
CA VAL A 173 -17.32 -7.73 6.30
C VAL A 173 -17.68 -8.86 5.35
N ILE A 174 -16.69 -9.36 4.60
CA ILE A 174 -16.85 -10.47 3.65
C ILE A 174 -15.96 -11.63 4.08
N GLU A 175 -16.37 -12.85 3.77
CA GLU A 175 -15.48 -14.02 3.90
C GLU A 175 -14.38 -13.95 2.83
N ARG A 176 -13.17 -14.31 3.23
CA ARG A 176 -11.99 -14.24 2.38
C ARG A 176 -12.11 -15.15 1.15
N ASP A 177 -12.72 -16.32 1.33
CA ASP A 177 -12.91 -17.34 0.30
C ASP A 177 -13.87 -16.87 -0.81
N GLU A 178 -14.69 -15.86 -0.54
CA GLU A 178 -15.59 -15.24 -1.53
C GLU A 178 -14.87 -14.24 -2.44
N LEU A 179 -13.64 -13.84 -2.11
CA LEU A 179 -12.83 -12.94 -2.93
C LEU A 179 -11.74 -13.72 -3.67
N THR A 180 -11.93 -13.94 -4.97
CA THR A 180 -11.05 -14.77 -5.82
C THR A 180 -9.58 -14.31 -5.86
N SER A 181 -9.28 -13.06 -5.54
CA SER A 181 -7.91 -12.55 -5.49
C SER A 181 -7.20 -12.80 -4.15
N ALA A 182 -7.93 -13.23 -3.12
CA ALA A 182 -7.39 -13.55 -1.80
C ALA A 182 -6.98 -15.03 -1.73
N GLY A 183 -5.76 -15.30 -1.28
CA GLY A 183 -5.27 -16.69 -1.07
C GLY A 183 -5.77 -17.29 0.24
N GLU A 184 -5.65 -18.60 0.43
CA GLU A 184 -6.02 -19.23 1.72
C GLU A 184 -5.09 -18.79 2.88
N ASP A 185 -3.81 -18.57 2.57
CA ASP A 185 -2.83 -18.08 3.53
C ASP A 185 -2.98 -16.57 3.78
N ILE A 186 -2.56 -16.14 4.98
CA ILE A 186 -2.51 -14.71 5.37
C ILE A 186 -1.09 -14.21 5.62
N ASP A 187 -0.15 -15.14 5.79
CA ASP A 187 1.26 -14.86 6.03
C ASP A 187 2.04 -14.99 4.72
N LEU A 188 3.00 -14.08 4.49
CA LEU A 188 3.96 -14.16 3.40
C LEU A 188 5.30 -14.67 3.94
N GLY A 189 5.84 -15.73 3.32
CA GLY A 189 7.04 -16.42 3.81
C GLY A 189 8.29 -15.53 3.85
N GLY A 190 8.47 -14.68 2.83
CA GLY A 190 9.56 -13.70 2.73
C GLY A 190 9.10 -12.46 1.95
N VAL A 191 9.56 -11.29 2.36
CA VAL A 191 9.38 -10.06 1.59
C VAL A 191 10.61 -9.80 0.73
N ASP A 192 10.38 -9.46 -0.53
CA ASP A 192 11.42 -9.06 -1.47
C ASP A 192 11.26 -7.59 -1.87
N GLN A 193 10.02 -7.09 -1.87
CA GLN A 193 9.68 -5.78 -2.45
C GLN A 193 8.69 -5.00 -1.59
N VAL A 194 8.97 -3.71 -1.38
CA VAL A 194 8.08 -2.76 -0.69
C VAL A 194 7.76 -1.57 -1.61
N PHE A 195 6.48 -1.30 -1.80
CA PHE A 195 5.97 -0.21 -2.63
C PHE A 195 5.25 0.84 -1.78
N PHE A 196 5.70 2.09 -1.86
CA PHE A 196 5.00 3.26 -1.34
C PHE A 196 4.18 3.91 -2.45
N ILE A 197 2.86 3.88 -2.33
CA ILE A 197 1.94 4.38 -3.34
C ILE A 197 1.63 5.84 -3.08
N THR A 198 1.92 6.68 -4.08
CA THR A 198 1.65 8.12 -4.05
C THR A 198 0.88 8.55 -5.30
N ARG A 199 0.36 9.78 -5.28
CA ARG A 199 -0.25 10.46 -6.43
C ARG A 199 0.39 11.83 -6.66
N ASN A 200 1.67 11.95 -6.35
CA ASN A 200 2.40 13.22 -6.43
C ASN A 200 2.79 13.54 -7.88
N PRO A 201 2.39 14.70 -8.43
CA PRO A 201 2.65 15.08 -9.82
C PRO A 201 4.12 15.25 -10.21
N THR A 202 5.03 15.36 -9.24
CA THR A 202 6.48 15.49 -9.47
C THR A 202 7.22 14.16 -9.36
N MET A 203 6.52 13.04 -9.14
CA MET A 203 7.14 11.72 -9.03
C MET A 203 6.98 10.94 -10.34
N PRO A 204 8.01 10.24 -10.83
CA PRO A 204 7.90 9.34 -11.98
C PRO A 204 6.96 8.18 -11.68
N PRO A 205 6.56 7.38 -12.69
CA PRO A 205 5.73 6.18 -12.48
C PRO A 205 6.27 5.25 -11.42
N VAL A 206 7.59 5.06 -11.37
CA VAL A 206 8.27 4.37 -10.29
C VAL A 206 9.69 4.92 -10.10
N THR A 207 10.17 4.92 -8.86
CA THR A 207 11.57 5.17 -8.52
C THR A 207 12.05 4.13 -7.52
N LYS A 208 13.29 3.65 -7.69
CA LYS A 208 13.96 2.76 -6.73
C LYS A 208 14.58 3.60 -5.62
N LEU A 209 14.54 3.09 -4.39
CA LEU A 209 14.99 3.78 -3.18
C LEU A 209 16.12 3.00 -2.52
N SER A 210 17.11 3.73 -2.00
CA SER A 210 18.00 3.21 -0.96
C SER A 210 17.25 2.92 0.36
N PRO A 211 17.81 2.14 1.29
CA PRO A 211 17.18 1.91 2.59
C PRO A 211 16.87 3.19 3.38
N GLU A 212 17.74 4.20 3.29
CA GLU A 212 17.54 5.51 3.92
C GLU A 212 16.39 6.29 3.28
N GLU A 213 16.32 6.32 1.95
CA GLU A 213 15.21 6.96 1.21
C GLU A 213 13.89 6.21 1.44
N ALA A 214 13.91 4.88 1.54
CA ALA A 214 12.74 4.07 1.85
C ALA A 214 12.21 4.38 3.26
N ALA A 215 13.10 4.55 4.23
CA ALA A 215 12.72 4.99 5.57
C ALA A 215 12.21 6.44 5.58
N ALA A 216 12.77 7.32 4.74
CA ALA A 216 12.24 8.67 4.56
C ALA A 216 10.83 8.62 3.95
N ALA A 217 10.59 7.83 2.91
CA ALA A 217 9.28 7.61 2.29
C ALA A 217 8.26 7.05 3.30
N PHE A 218 8.68 6.07 4.12
CA PHE A 218 7.88 5.56 5.23
C PHE A 218 7.52 6.65 6.24
N MET A 219 8.49 7.46 6.67
CA MET A 219 8.26 8.53 7.64
C MET A 219 7.40 9.67 7.09
N LEU A 220 7.55 10.00 5.81
CA LEU A 220 6.70 10.98 5.15
C LEU A 220 5.27 10.46 5.01
N GLY A 221 5.12 9.19 4.59
CA GLY A 221 3.83 8.54 4.32
C GLY A 221 2.90 9.46 3.54
N GLU A 222 3.43 10.03 2.47
CA GLU A 222 2.87 11.21 1.82
C GLU A 222 2.18 10.91 0.50
N SER A 223 1.09 11.62 0.26
CA SER A 223 0.38 11.65 -1.00
C SER A 223 -0.34 12.98 -1.16
N ILE A 224 -0.95 13.16 -2.33
CA ILE A 224 -1.95 14.20 -2.57
C ILE A 224 -3.32 13.66 -2.21
N GLN A 225 -4.09 14.45 -1.47
CA GLN A 225 -5.47 14.14 -1.10
C GLN A 225 -6.34 14.12 -2.35
N THR A 226 -7.09 13.04 -2.54
CA THR A 226 -8.00 12.88 -3.67
C THR A 226 -9.42 13.31 -3.29
N SER A 227 -10.22 13.67 -4.30
CA SER A 227 -11.65 13.93 -4.12
C SER A 227 -12.41 12.73 -3.56
N ALA A 228 -11.99 11.51 -3.91
CA ALA A 228 -12.55 10.27 -3.35
C ALA A 228 -12.20 10.05 -1.86
N GLY A 229 -11.12 10.67 -1.37
CA GLY A 229 -10.73 10.64 0.04
C GLY A 229 -11.40 11.74 0.86
N ASP A 230 -11.20 13.01 0.47
CA ASP A 230 -11.82 14.19 1.09
C ASP A 230 -11.97 15.29 0.02
N PRO A 231 -13.18 15.50 -0.52
CA PRO A 231 -13.44 16.52 -1.54
C PRO A 231 -13.03 17.94 -1.13
N SER A 232 -13.04 18.25 0.18
CA SER A 232 -12.76 19.60 0.67
C SER A 232 -11.27 19.96 0.70
N LYS A 233 -10.40 18.95 0.61
CA LYS A 233 -8.94 19.07 0.67
C LYS A 233 -8.25 18.52 -0.56
N ALA A 234 -9.00 18.26 -1.63
CA ALA A 234 -8.44 17.70 -2.86
C ALA A 234 -7.30 18.59 -3.39
N GLY A 235 -6.14 17.98 -3.66
CA GLY A 235 -4.92 18.70 -4.06
C GLY A 235 -3.99 19.09 -2.91
N GLU A 236 -4.41 18.96 -1.65
CA GLU A 236 -3.53 19.22 -0.50
C GLU A 236 -2.60 18.02 -0.22
N SER A 237 -1.35 18.31 0.16
CA SER A 237 -0.42 17.30 0.66
C SER A 237 -0.88 16.76 2.00
N ILE A 238 -0.96 15.43 2.11
CA ILE A 238 -1.27 14.72 3.35
C ILE A 238 -0.08 13.82 3.74
N ARG A 239 0.24 13.78 5.03
CA ARG A 239 1.34 12.98 5.60
C ARG A 239 0.88 12.18 6.80
N VAL A 240 1.10 10.87 6.77
CA VAL A 240 0.86 9.96 7.90
C VAL A 240 1.98 8.93 7.95
N VAL A 241 2.87 9.01 8.95
CA VAL A 241 3.99 8.05 9.15
C VAL A 241 3.52 6.60 8.95
N GLY A 242 4.18 5.87 8.06
CA GLY A 242 3.91 4.47 7.70
C GLY A 242 2.52 4.23 7.15
N THR A 243 1.85 5.28 6.69
CA THR A 243 0.41 5.32 6.39
C THR A 243 -0.45 4.78 7.55
N ASN A 244 0.07 4.86 8.78
CA ASN A 244 -0.42 4.17 9.96
C ASN A 244 -0.73 5.15 11.10
N PRO A 245 -2.01 5.52 11.31
CA PRO A 245 -2.40 6.40 12.41
C PRO A 245 -2.40 5.70 13.79
N PHE A 246 -2.06 4.41 13.86
CA PHE A 246 -2.20 3.58 15.07
C PHE A 246 -0.87 3.29 15.78
N ILE A 247 0.22 3.98 15.42
CA ILE A 247 1.54 3.81 16.03
C ILE A 247 1.50 4.06 17.56
N ILE A 248 2.10 3.14 18.33
CA ILE A 248 2.31 3.29 19.77
C ILE A 248 3.80 3.52 20.03
N GLY A 249 4.12 4.64 20.69
CA GLY A 249 5.48 5.04 21.03
C GLY A 249 6.05 6.08 20.07
N SER A 250 7.38 6.16 20.00
CA SER A 250 8.07 7.12 19.13
C SER A 250 7.92 6.74 17.66
N LYS A 251 7.50 7.71 16.84
CA LYS A 251 7.46 7.56 15.38
C LYS A 251 8.86 7.56 14.76
N GLY A 252 9.82 8.30 15.34
CA GLY A 252 11.21 8.30 14.87
C GLY A 252 11.86 6.93 15.02
N GLU A 253 11.61 6.24 16.14
CA GLU A 253 12.05 4.86 16.34
C GLU A 253 11.42 3.88 15.32
N GLU A 254 10.17 4.10 14.88
CA GLU A 254 9.58 3.28 13.81
C GLU A 254 10.32 3.45 12.48
N GLY A 255 10.66 4.69 12.10
CA GLY A 255 11.43 4.97 10.88
C GLY A 255 12.82 4.32 10.91
N ASN A 256 13.52 4.44 12.04
CA ASN A 256 14.80 3.76 12.24
C ASN A 256 14.66 2.24 12.12
N ARG A 257 13.60 1.68 12.73
CA ARG A 257 13.37 0.23 12.69
C ARG A 257 13.02 -0.27 11.30
N PHE A 258 12.22 0.49 10.55
CA PHE A 258 11.90 0.19 9.16
C PHE A 258 13.17 0.12 8.32
N ARG A 259 14.04 1.15 8.40
CA ARG A 259 15.34 1.18 7.71
C ARG A 259 16.17 -0.07 8.02
N ASP A 260 16.29 -0.41 9.31
CA ASP A 260 17.08 -1.57 9.74
C ASP A 260 16.50 -2.89 9.19
N LEU A 261 15.17 -3.03 9.13
CA LEU A 261 14.55 -4.24 8.59
C LEU A 261 14.83 -4.37 7.09
N VAL A 262 14.52 -3.35 6.29
CA VAL A 262 14.71 -3.43 4.83
C VAL A 262 16.18 -3.59 4.44
N ALA A 263 17.10 -2.93 5.15
CA ALA A 263 18.53 -3.06 4.90
C ALA A 263 19.09 -4.45 5.28
N ASN A 264 18.68 -5.02 6.42
CA ASN A 264 19.18 -6.33 6.86
C ASN A 264 18.60 -7.49 6.05
N LEU A 265 17.41 -7.31 5.50
CA LEU A 265 16.70 -8.30 4.69
C LEU A 265 16.96 -8.15 3.19
N ASP A 266 17.70 -7.12 2.77
CA ASP A 266 17.98 -6.79 1.36
C ASP A 266 16.70 -6.60 0.52
N VAL A 267 15.74 -5.86 1.09
CA VAL A 267 14.42 -5.63 0.48
C VAL A 267 14.48 -4.46 -0.48
N ASP A 268 14.08 -4.69 -1.72
CA ASP A 268 13.97 -3.65 -2.73
C ASP A 268 12.77 -2.73 -2.42
N CYS A 269 13.02 -1.43 -2.33
CA CYS A 269 12.02 -0.44 -1.96
C CYS A 269 11.76 0.54 -3.10
N PHE A 270 10.49 0.90 -3.31
CA PHE A 270 10.07 1.74 -4.43
C PHE A 270 9.01 2.75 -4.01
N VAL A 271 9.01 3.95 -4.61
CA VAL A 271 7.79 4.77 -4.69
C VAL A 271 7.14 4.53 -6.04
N ILE A 272 5.84 4.23 -6.06
CA ILE A 272 5.03 4.08 -7.27
C ILE A 272 3.97 5.19 -7.32
N ASN A 273 3.92 5.92 -8.45
CA ASN A 273 2.96 6.99 -8.67
C ASN A 273 1.76 6.47 -9.48
N THR A 274 0.58 6.48 -8.86
CA THR A 274 -0.70 6.06 -9.47
C THR A 274 -1.58 7.25 -9.86
N GLY A 275 -0.99 8.45 -9.87
CA GLY A 275 -1.64 9.70 -10.26
C GLY A 275 -1.32 10.06 -11.70
N HIS A 276 -0.72 11.23 -11.86
CA HIS A 276 -0.33 11.80 -13.13
C HIS A 276 1.00 12.54 -12.95
N LEU A 277 1.62 12.97 -14.05
CA LEU A 277 2.74 13.90 -14.07
C LEU A 277 2.26 15.32 -14.35
N GLY A 278 2.88 16.31 -13.72
CA GLY A 278 2.48 17.71 -13.82
C GLY A 278 1.03 17.94 -13.38
N ASP A 279 0.40 19.03 -13.80
CA ASP A 279 -1.01 19.32 -13.50
C ASP A 279 -1.97 18.52 -14.42
N GLY A 280 -1.81 17.19 -14.45
CA GLY A 280 -2.58 16.28 -15.31
C GLY A 280 -2.07 16.24 -16.75
N ALA A 281 -0.77 16.49 -16.98
CA ALA A 281 -0.18 16.49 -18.31
C ALA A 281 -0.04 15.08 -18.89
N LYS A 282 0.25 14.09 -18.04
CA LYS A 282 0.36 12.67 -18.41
C LYS A 282 -0.18 11.79 -17.30
N ASP A 283 -1.31 11.13 -17.54
CA ASP A 283 -1.90 10.18 -16.61
C ASP A 283 -1.07 8.88 -16.53
N ILE A 284 -0.98 8.33 -15.33
CA ILE A 284 -0.36 7.03 -15.08
C ILE A 284 -1.49 6.04 -14.82
N GLU A 285 -1.96 5.44 -15.91
CA GLU A 285 -3.04 4.46 -15.86
C GLU A 285 -2.66 3.19 -15.08
N VAL A 286 -3.67 2.44 -14.65
CA VAL A 286 -3.50 1.18 -13.92
C VAL A 286 -2.65 0.19 -14.73
N GLU A 287 -2.78 0.20 -16.06
CA GLU A 287 -2.00 -0.65 -16.96
C GLU A 287 -0.49 -0.42 -16.83
N HIS A 288 -0.06 0.83 -16.74
CA HIS A 288 1.35 1.18 -16.53
C HIS A 288 1.82 0.69 -15.15
N SER A 289 1.03 0.94 -14.11
CA SER A 289 1.37 0.54 -12.74
C SER A 289 1.49 -0.99 -12.61
N VAL A 290 0.56 -1.73 -13.20
CA VAL A 290 0.55 -3.20 -13.20
C VAL A 290 1.73 -3.76 -14.00
N THR A 291 2.03 -3.19 -15.17
CA THR A 291 3.18 -3.58 -15.99
C THR A 291 4.48 -3.38 -15.22
N ILE A 292 4.66 -2.23 -14.57
CA ILE A 292 5.82 -1.96 -13.70
C ILE A 292 5.93 -3.01 -12.59
N LEU A 293 4.86 -3.29 -11.84
CA LEU A 293 4.89 -4.26 -10.75
C LEU A 293 5.26 -5.66 -11.24
N ARG A 294 4.75 -6.07 -12.41
CA ARG A 294 5.05 -7.36 -13.03
C ARG A 294 6.52 -7.45 -13.43
N GLU A 295 7.04 -6.45 -14.14
CA GLU A 295 8.43 -6.47 -14.62
C GLU A 295 9.44 -6.29 -13.47
N ILE A 296 9.08 -5.55 -12.41
CA ILE A 296 9.89 -5.52 -11.17
C ILE A 296 9.90 -6.88 -10.49
N ALA A 297 8.76 -7.58 -10.41
CA ALA A 297 8.72 -8.94 -9.87
C ALA A 297 9.57 -9.92 -10.70
N ARG A 298 9.63 -9.75 -12.03
CA ARG A 298 10.49 -10.55 -12.93
C ARG A 298 11.96 -10.15 -12.91
N GLY A 299 12.34 -9.02 -12.31
CA GLY A 299 13.71 -8.50 -12.39
C GLY A 299 14.14 -8.03 -13.78
N THR A 300 13.18 -7.72 -14.68
CA THR A 300 13.44 -7.34 -16.08
C THR A 300 13.52 -5.83 -16.31
N VAL A 301 13.38 -5.03 -15.25
CA VAL A 301 13.50 -3.57 -15.32
C VAL A 301 14.97 -3.14 -15.27
N GLU A 302 15.39 -2.34 -16.25
CA GLU A 302 16.68 -1.66 -16.21
C GLU A 302 16.55 -0.27 -15.57
N TRP A 303 17.54 0.11 -14.77
CA TRP A 303 17.52 1.34 -13.96
C TRP A 303 18.62 2.31 -14.37
N THR A 304 18.32 3.61 -14.29
CA THR A 304 19.28 4.71 -14.50
C THR A 304 19.01 5.83 -13.50
N ASP A 305 20.03 6.63 -13.21
CA ASP A 305 19.85 7.88 -12.48
C ASP A 305 19.33 8.97 -13.43
N ASP A 306 18.24 9.64 -13.05
CA ASP A 306 17.72 10.80 -13.76
C ASP A 306 18.33 12.07 -13.18
N GLU A 307 19.14 12.78 -13.98
CA GLU A 307 19.79 14.02 -13.55
C GLU A 307 18.79 15.15 -13.22
N ALA A 308 17.61 15.15 -13.84
CA ALA A 308 16.62 16.21 -13.64
C ALA A 308 15.94 16.10 -12.26
N THR A 309 15.56 14.88 -11.87
CA THR A 309 14.90 14.65 -10.58
C THR A 309 15.88 14.26 -9.47
N GLY A 310 17.04 13.69 -9.80
CA GLY A 310 17.97 13.08 -8.85
C GLY A 310 17.49 11.71 -8.32
N LEU A 311 16.53 11.09 -9.00
CA LEU A 311 15.93 9.80 -8.64
C LEU A 311 16.51 8.67 -9.49
N THR A 312 16.51 7.44 -8.97
CA THR A 312 16.80 6.24 -9.76
C THR A 312 15.51 5.73 -10.40
N VAL A 313 15.39 5.92 -11.72
CA VAL A 313 14.17 5.63 -12.51
C VAL A 313 14.41 4.51 -13.53
N PRO A 314 13.37 3.87 -14.07
CA PRO A 314 13.55 2.90 -15.13
C PRO A 314 14.09 3.52 -16.42
N SER A 315 15.13 2.91 -17.00
CA SER A 315 15.55 3.16 -18.38
C SER A 315 14.82 2.26 -19.38
N GLU A 316 14.37 1.09 -18.94
CA GLU A 316 13.59 0.14 -19.73
C GLU A 316 12.59 -0.62 -18.86
N VAL A 317 11.35 -0.74 -19.33
CA VAL A 317 10.31 -1.61 -18.76
C VAL A 317 9.67 -2.36 -19.94
N PRO A 318 9.82 -3.69 -20.04
CA PRO A 318 9.20 -4.45 -21.11
C PRO A 318 7.69 -4.19 -21.24
N GLY A 319 7.27 -3.79 -22.45
CA GLY A 319 5.86 -3.48 -22.73
C GLY A 319 5.41 -2.06 -22.36
N MET A 320 6.31 -1.18 -21.93
CA MET A 320 6.00 0.21 -21.59
C MET A 320 7.04 1.18 -22.19
N ASP A 321 6.58 2.23 -22.88
CA ASP A 321 7.46 3.33 -23.32
C ASP A 321 7.69 4.31 -22.16
N VAL A 322 8.76 4.07 -21.40
CA VAL A 322 9.12 4.90 -20.23
C VAL A 322 9.50 6.33 -20.60
N SER A 323 9.88 6.59 -21.86
CA SER A 323 10.27 7.93 -22.30
C SER A 323 9.09 8.92 -22.30
N GLU A 324 7.87 8.43 -22.43
CA GLU A 324 6.65 9.25 -22.32
C GLU A 324 6.42 9.81 -20.92
N PHE A 325 7.15 9.32 -19.91
CA PHE A 325 6.97 9.65 -18.50
C PHE A 325 8.17 10.42 -17.91
N ALA A 326 9.02 11.01 -18.75
CA ALA A 326 10.09 11.89 -18.31
C ALA A 326 9.52 13.10 -17.57
N VAL A 327 9.74 13.19 -16.25
CA VAL A 327 9.11 14.19 -15.38
C VAL A 327 9.40 15.62 -15.84
N ALA A 328 10.63 15.89 -16.29
CA ALA A 328 11.06 17.20 -16.79
C ALA A 328 10.27 17.69 -18.02
N ASP A 329 9.68 16.79 -18.80
CA ASP A 329 8.88 17.15 -19.97
C ASP A 329 7.45 17.60 -19.59
N HIS A 330 6.98 17.23 -18.39
CA HIS A 330 5.59 17.41 -17.95
C HIS A 330 5.42 18.38 -16.79
N VAL A 331 6.49 18.67 -16.04
CA VAL A 331 6.45 19.52 -14.83
C VAL A 331 7.14 20.85 -15.10
N GLU A 332 6.36 21.94 -15.08
CA GLU A 332 6.90 23.30 -15.19
C GLU A 332 7.68 23.71 -13.93
N ASN A 333 8.80 24.42 -14.09
CA ASN A 333 9.65 24.87 -12.98
C ASN A 333 10.09 23.72 -12.04
N LEU A 334 10.38 22.54 -12.61
CA LEU A 334 10.69 21.31 -11.88
C LEU A 334 11.72 21.53 -10.75
N ASP A 335 12.84 22.20 -11.04
CA ASP A 335 13.90 22.45 -10.04
C ASP A 335 13.38 23.19 -8.80
N GLU A 336 12.52 24.20 -8.99
CA GLU A 336 11.94 24.98 -7.89
C GLU A 336 10.93 24.14 -7.10
N GLN A 337 10.11 23.34 -7.79
CA GLN A 337 9.17 22.43 -7.16
C GLN A 337 9.89 21.36 -6.32
N LEU A 338 10.91 20.71 -6.87
CA LEU A 338 11.72 19.71 -6.15
C LEU A 338 12.47 20.31 -4.97
N ALA A 339 13.06 21.51 -5.12
CA ALA A 339 13.75 22.19 -4.02
C ALA A 339 12.78 22.54 -2.87
N THR A 340 11.57 23.00 -3.21
CA THR A 340 10.50 23.27 -2.24
C THR A 340 10.08 21.99 -1.54
N LEU A 341 9.80 20.93 -2.31
CA LEU A 341 9.37 19.64 -1.79
C LEU A 341 10.41 19.03 -0.85
N ARG A 342 11.69 19.03 -1.21
CA ARG A 342 12.80 18.58 -0.35
C ARG A 342 12.89 19.36 0.95
N THR A 343 12.70 20.68 0.89
CA THR A 343 12.69 21.54 2.08
C THR A 343 11.53 21.21 3.00
N GLU A 344 10.33 21.02 2.44
CA GLU A 344 9.14 20.63 3.20
C GLU A 344 9.25 19.23 3.81
N ARG A 345 9.82 18.27 3.07
CA ARG A 345 10.10 16.91 3.54
C ARG A 345 11.08 16.94 4.71
N ARG A 346 12.22 17.62 4.56
CA ARG A 346 13.23 17.75 5.62
C ARG A 346 12.64 18.42 6.87
N THR A 347 11.94 19.55 6.68
CA THR A 347 11.28 20.26 7.79
C THR A 347 10.30 19.36 8.55
N HIS A 348 9.57 18.50 7.83
CA HIS A 348 8.68 17.53 8.46
C HIS A 348 9.44 16.45 9.23
N LEU A 349 10.49 15.87 8.64
CA LEU A 349 11.30 14.83 9.28
C LEU A 349 12.05 15.33 10.52
N ASP A 350 12.45 16.60 10.54
CA ASP A 350 13.08 17.27 11.69
C ASP A 350 12.15 17.35 12.91
N THR A 351 10.85 17.15 12.75
CA THR A 351 9.90 17.12 13.89
C THR A 351 9.98 15.84 14.72
N PHE A 352 10.66 14.80 14.23
CA PHE A 352 10.78 13.51 14.92
C PHE A 352 12.13 13.41 15.64
N GLU A 353 12.15 13.72 16.94
CA GLU A 353 13.38 13.81 17.76
C GLU A 353 14.30 12.58 17.65
N ASP A 354 13.72 11.36 17.72
CA ASP A 354 14.47 10.10 17.73
C ASP A 354 14.86 9.58 16.34
N LEU A 355 14.45 10.26 15.25
CA LEU A 355 14.76 9.83 13.89
C LEU A 355 16.24 10.07 13.56
N ALA A 356 16.90 9.07 12.98
CA ALA A 356 18.30 9.15 12.60
C ALA A 356 18.55 10.22 11.51
N ASP A 357 19.67 10.93 11.61
CA ASP A 357 20.01 12.02 10.70
C ASP A 357 20.20 11.54 9.25
N GLU A 358 20.68 10.31 9.05
CA GLU A 358 20.82 9.73 7.71
C GLU A 358 19.47 9.61 6.99
N ILE A 359 18.38 9.36 7.73
CA ILE A 359 17.02 9.32 7.17
C ILE A 359 16.52 10.73 6.88
N ARG A 360 16.82 11.71 7.76
CA ARG A 360 16.45 13.12 7.54
C ARG A 360 17.14 13.71 6.31
N ASP A 361 18.37 13.27 6.04
CA ASP A 361 19.17 13.75 4.93
C ASP A 361 18.88 13.05 3.60
N ALA A 362 18.31 11.85 3.64
CA ALA A 362 17.87 11.08 2.48
C ALA A 362 16.52 11.54 1.89
N VAL A 363 16.21 12.85 1.97
CA VAL A 363 15.05 13.41 1.27
C VAL A 363 15.33 13.47 -0.22
N TYR A 364 14.52 12.74 -0.98
CA TYR A 364 14.58 12.69 -2.43
C TYR A 364 13.87 13.88 -3.08
#